data_AF-A0A667Y0G2-F1
#
_entry.id   AF-A0A667Y0G2-F1
#
_cell.length_a   1.000
_cell.length_b   1.000
_cell.length_c   1.000
_cell.angle_alpha   90.00
_cell.angle_beta   90.00
_cell.angle_gamma   90.00
#
_symmetry.space_group_name_H-M   'P 1'
#
loop_
_entity.id
_entity.type
_entity.pdbx_description
1 polymer ?
#
loop_
_entity_poly.entity_id
_entity_poly.type
_entity_poly.pdbx_seq_one_letter_code
_entity_poly.pdbx_strand_id
1 'polypeptide(L)'
;HTQLLPFLNVLPNVHCHSSPTPSLKELEEILHSAARSCHHGDEVWPNLYLGDMFMSHDKFGLWQLGITHVLNAAHGKVFVHCAVGVSRSAALVLAYLMIHHHLSLLSAVHSVQKKRWIFPNRGFLRQLITLDQKLQEERARGLTEP
;
A
#
# COMPACT_ATOMS: atom_id res chain seq x y z
N HIS A 1 -1.80 -12.66 35.97
CA HIS A 1 -0.42 -12.25 35.67
C HIS A 1 0.10 -13.13 34.54
N THR A 2 -0.24 -12.79 33.29
CA THR A 2 0.35 -13.44 32.11
C THR A 2 0.44 -12.38 31.03
N GLN A 3 1.66 -11.92 30.79
CA GLN A 3 1.99 -10.90 29.80
C GLN A 3 1.75 -11.48 28.40
N LEU A 4 0.73 -10.98 27.72
CA LEU A 4 0.68 -11.01 26.27
C LEU A 4 1.31 -9.70 25.76
N LEU A 5 2.07 -9.81 24.67
CA LEU A 5 2.73 -8.78 23.85
C LEU A 5 4.24 -8.61 24.09
N PRO A 6 5.04 -9.12 23.13
CA PRO A 6 6.22 -8.38 22.69
C PRO A 6 6.29 -8.25 21.15
N PHE A 7 5.18 -7.94 20.48
CA PHE A 7 5.17 -7.76 19.01
C PHE A 7 4.74 -6.36 18.52
N LEU A 8 4.47 -5.41 19.41
CA LEU A 8 4.11 -4.03 19.02
C LEU A 8 5.29 -3.05 18.91
N ASN A 9 6.54 -3.47 19.10
CA ASN A 9 7.68 -2.54 19.21
C ASN A 9 8.69 -2.55 18.05
N VAL A 10 8.30 -2.92 16.84
CA VAL A 10 9.13 -2.72 15.63
C VAL A 10 8.40 -1.91 14.58
N LEU A 11 7.87 -0.74 14.96
CA LEU A 11 7.57 0.32 13.99
C LEU A 11 8.24 1.61 14.47
N PRO A 12 9.01 2.31 13.62
CA PRO A 12 9.58 3.59 13.98
C PRO A 12 8.43 4.58 14.10
N ASN A 13 7.98 4.82 15.33
CA ASN A 13 7.21 5.97 15.80
C ASN A 13 6.45 6.75 14.70
N VAL A 14 5.58 6.08 13.95
CA VAL A 14 4.70 6.72 12.97
C VAL A 14 3.58 7.32 13.78
N HIS A 15 3.83 8.53 14.27
CA HIS A 15 2.80 9.33 14.91
C HIS A 15 1.65 9.44 13.90
N CYS A 16 0.47 9.03 14.33
CA CYS A 16 -0.81 9.30 13.69
C CYS A 16 -1.13 10.80 13.76
N HIS A 17 -0.23 11.65 13.28
CA HIS A 17 -0.58 13.02 12.98
C HIS A 17 -1.43 12.98 11.71
N SER A 18 -2.60 13.60 11.76
CA SER A 18 -3.45 13.90 10.62
C SER A 18 -2.65 14.76 9.63
N SER A 19 -1.79 14.12 8.84
CA SER A 19 -1.07 14.76 7.75
C SER A 19 -2.12 15.20 6.74
N PRO A 20 -2.09 16.46 6.27
CA PRO A 20 -3.01 16.91 5.24
C PRO A 20 -2.93 15.98 4.02
N THR A 21 -4.07 15.67 3.42
CA THR A 21 -4.11 14.84 2.22
C THR A 21 -3.26 15.50 1.13
N PRO A 22 -2.26 14.80 0.55
CA PRO A 22 -1.41 15.37 -0.47
C PRO A 22 -2.20 15.64 -1.76
N SER A 23 -1.84 16.70 -2.46
CA SER A 23 -2.33 16.98 -3.80
C SER A 23 -1.80 15.95 -4.81
N LEU A 24 -2.46 15.86 -5.96
CA LEU A 24 -2.03 14.96 -7.05
C LEU A 24 -0.59 15.26 -7.51
N LYS A 25 -0.19 16.54 -7.54
CA LYS A 25 1.14 16.97 -7.98
C LYS A 25 2.22 16.53 -6.99
N GLU A 26 1.99 16.75 -5.70
CA GLU A 26 2.92 16.32 -4.64
C GLU A 26 3.09 14.80 -4.65
N LEU A 27 2.00 14.06 -4.86
CA LEU A 27 2.05 12.61 -4.94
C LEU A 27 2.86 12.13 -6.15
N GLU A 28 2.69 12.77 -7.32
CA GLU A 28 3.49 12.48 -8.51
C GLU A 28 4.99 12.76 -8.28
N GLU A 29 5.33 13.88 -7.65
CA GLU A 29 6.72 14.24 -7.31
C GLU A 29 7.37 13.21 -6.37
N ILE A 30 6.66 12.80 -5.32
CA ILE A 30 7.10 11.76 -4.39
C ILE A 30 7.30 10.42 -5.13
N LEU A 31 6.35 10.04 -5.97
CA LEU A 31 6.41 8.80 -6.77
C LEU A 31 7.57 8.78 -7.76
N HIS A 32 7.89 9.92 -8.36
CA HIS A 32 9.03 10.05 -9.27
C HIS A 32 10.39 9.93 -8.59
N SER A 33 10.50 10.33 -7.32
CA SER A 33 11.78 10.32 -6.59
C SER A 33 12.23 8.94 -6.08
N ALA A 34 11.37 7.93 -6.14
CA ALA A 34 11.63 6.63 -5.54
C ALA A 34 12.66 5.77 -6.32
N ALA A 35 13.49 5.04 -5.58
CA ALA A 35 14.47 4.09 -6.14
C ALA A 35 13.76 2.89 -6.80
N ARG A 36 14.26 2.46 -7.97
CA ARG A 36 13.69 1.33 -8.74
C ARG A 36 14.15 -0.01 -8.15
N SER A 37 13.20 -0.88 -7.78
CA SER A 37 13.44 -2.30 -7.48
C SER A 37 13.31 -3.12 -8.77
N CYS A 38 14.14 -4.15 -8.92
CA CYS A 38 14.07 -5.11 -10.03
C CYS A 38 13.60 -6.52 -9.60
N HIS A 39 13.18 -6.69 -8.35
CA HIS A 39 12.72 -8.00 -7.87
C HIS A 39 11.30 -8.31 -8.38
N HIS A 40 11.02 -9.60 -8.59
CA HIS A 40 9.69 -10.08 -8.97
C HIS A 40 8.63 -9.89 -7.88
N GLY A 41 9.05 -9.69 -6.63
CA GLY A 41 8.20 -9.13 -5.60
C GLY A 41 8.97 -8.77 -4.33
N ASP A 42 8.38 -7.87 -3.55
CA ASP A 42 8.96 -7.35 -2.31
C ASP A 42 7.90 -7.38 -1.20
N GLU A 43 8.32 -7.63 0.04
CA GLU A 43 7.48 -7.38 1.22
C GLU A 43 7.35 -5.87 1.44
N VAL A 44 6.17 -5.33 1.19
CA VAL A 44 5.90 -3.88 1.26
C VAL A 44 5.31 -3.45 2.60
N TRP A 45 4.82 -4.42 3.36
CA TRP A 45 4.30 -4.28 4.73
C TRP A 45 4.34 -5.65 5.41
N PRO A 46 4.43 -5.76 6.76
CA PRO A 46 4.53 -7.06 7.43
C PRO A 46 3.49 -8.06 6.94
N ASN A 47 3.95 -9.18 6.38
CA ASN A 47 3.15 -10.25 5.75
C ASN A 47 2.32 -9.83 4.52
N LEU A 48 2.63 -8.70 3.90
CA LEU A 48 1.99 -8.20 2.69
C LEU A 48 3.03 -7.97 1.60
N TYR A 49 2.93 -8.79 0.56
CA TYR A 49 3.87 -8.81 -0.55
C TYR A 49 3.25 -8.17 -1.80
N LEU A 50 4.06 -7.38 -2.50
CA LEU A 50 3.72 -6.80 -3.78
C LEU A 50 4.59 -7.43 -4.87
N GLY A 51 4.01 -8.38 -5.59
CA GLY A 51 4.65 -9.11 -6.68
C GLY A 51 4.14 -8.73 -8.08
N ASP A 52 4.91 -9.10 -9.10
CA ASP A 52 4.52 -9.05 -10.51
C ASP A 52 3.87 -10.38 -10.98
N MET A 53 3.58 -10.48 -12.28
CA MET A 53 2.98 -11.68 -12.86
C MET A 53 3.86 -12.93 -12.70
N PHE A 54 5.19 -12.79 -12.72
CA PHE A 54 6.10 -13.91 -12.54
C PHE A 54 5.94 -14.51 -11.15
N MET A 55 5.95 -13.67 -10.11
CA MET A 55 5.69 -14.11 -8.73
C MET A 55 4.31 -14.77 -8.57
N SER A 56 3.29 -14.34 -9.33
CA SER A 56 1.96 -14.95 -9.28
C SER A 56 1.90 -16.40 -9.81
N HIS A 57 2.84 -16.78 -10.68
CA HIS A 57 2.93 -18.12 -11.25
C HIS A 57 3.95 -19.03 -10.53
N ASP A 58 4.79 -18.48 -9.66
CA ASP A 58 5.74 -19.24 -8.85
C ASP A 58 5.05 -19.89 -7.64
N LYS A 59 4.27 -20.95 -7.91
CA LYS A 59 3.53 -21.70 -6.88
C LYS A 59 4.44 -22.25 -5.78
N PHE A 60 5.68 -22.61 -6.11
CA PHE A 60 6.63 -23.17 -5.16
C PHE A 60 7.22 -22.07 -4.26
N GLY A 61 7.65 -20.94 -4.82
CA GLY A 61 8.12 -19.79 -4.05
C GLY A 61 7.04 -19.20 -3.15
N LEU A 62 5.81 -19.04 -3.66
CA LEU A 62 4.66 -18.57 -2.87
C LEU A 62 4.36 -19.50 -1.68
N TRP A 63 4.44 -20.82 -1.90
CA TRP A 63 4.24 -21.81 -0.84
C TRP A 63 5.34 -21.77 0.22
N GLN A 64 6.61 -21.65 -0.19
CA GLN A 64 7.74 -21.51 0.74
C GLN A 64 7.67 -20.22 1.57
N LEU A 65 7.10 -19.14 1.01
CA LEU A 65 6.86 -17.88 1.72
C LEU A 65 5.63 -17.93 2.65
N GLY A 66 4.89 -19.05 2.70
CA GLY A 66 3.69 -19.19 3.53
C GLY A 66 2.51 -18.33 3.06
N ILE A 67 2.50 -17.89 1.79
CA ILE A 67 1.45 -17.04 1.24
C ILE A 67 0.17 -17.86 1.06
N THR A 68 -0.89 -17.48 1.78
CA THR A 68 -2.17 -18.21 1.80
C THR A 68 -3.17 -17.70 0.76
N HIS A 69 -3.06 -16.45 0.34
CA HIS A 69 -3.99 -15.80 -0.59
C HIS A 69 -3.21 -14.90 -1.56
N VAL A 70 -3.47 -15.04 -2.86
CA VAL A 70 -2.88 -14.20 -3.91
C VAL A 70 -3.99 -13.39 -4.57
N LEU A 71 -3.97 -12.07 -4.40
CA LEU A 71 -4.90 -11.17 -5.07
C LEU A 71 -4.30 -10.68 -6.39
N ASN A 72 -4.73 -11.27 -7.51
CA ASN A 72 -4.27 -10.85 -8.83
C ASN A 72 -5.06 -9.62 -9.32
N ALA A 73 -4.50 -8.43 -9.12
CA ALA A 73 -5.05 -7.17 -9.63
C ALA A 73 -4.73 -6.90 -11.12
N ALA A 74 -4.03 -7.82 -11.80
CA ALA A 74 -3.51 -7.63 -13.15
C ALA A 74 -4.41 -8.17 -14.27
N HIS A 75 -5.47 -8.93 -13.98
CA HIS A 75 -6.25 -9.64 -15.00
C HIS A 75 -7.56 -8.93 -15.40
N GLY A 76 -7.67 -8.48 -16.66
CA GLY A 76 -8.90 -7.90 -17.26
C GLY A 76 -8.72 -7.49 -18.74
N LYS A 77 -9.76 -7.68 -19.57
CA LYS A 77 -9.82 -7.26 -21.00
C LYS A 77 -10.26 -5.80 -21.14
N VAL A 78 -9.35 -4.85 -20.91
CA VAL A 78 -9.39 -3.47 -21.47
C VAL A 78 -7.94 -3.02 -21.60
N PHE A 79 -7.57 -2.48 -22.76
CA PHE A 79 -6.20 -2.05 -23.08
C PHE A 79 -5.81 -0.81 -22.26
N VAL A 80 -5.19 -1.03 -21.08
CA VAL A 80 -4.40 -0.03 -20.36
C VAL A 80 -3.27 -0.77 -19.63
N HIS A 81 -2.03 -0.33 -19.83
CA HIS A 81 -0.81 -0.97 -19.32
C HIS A 81 -0.80 -1.18 -17.79
N CYS A 82 -0.36 -2.37 -17.34
CA CYS A 82 0.95 -2.54 -16.66
C CYS A 82 1.22 -4.04 -16.41
N ALA A 83 2.45 -4.51 -16.73
CA ALA A 83 2.93 -5.89 -16.62
C ALA A 83 3.81 -6.18 -15.38
N VAL A 84 4.21 -5.14 -14.62
CA VAL A 84 5.34 -5.20 -13.65
C VAL A 84 4.97 -4.96 -12.17
N GLY A 85 3.68 -4.95 -11.81
CA GLY A 85 3.26 -4.79 -10.41
C GLY A 85 3.41 -3.38 -9.82
N VAL A 86 3.34 -2.33 -10.65
CA VAL A 86 3.65 -0.93 -10.28
C VAL A 86 2.41 -0.06 -10.04
N SER A 87 1.27 -0.36 -10.69
CA SER A 87 0.12 0.56 -10.76
C SER A 87 -1.15 0.04 -10.07
N ARG A 88 -1.81 -0.98 -10.64
CA ARG A 88 -3.06 -1.55 -10.11
C ARG A 88 -2.89 -2.22 -8.75
N SER A 89 -1.91 -3.12 -8.64
CA SER A 89 -1.60 -3.83 -7.39
C SER A 89 -1.10 -2.87 -6.30
N ALA A 90 -0.28 -1.88 -6.68
CA ALA A 90 0.16 -0.83 -5.78
C ALA A 90 -1.01 -0.01 -5.22
N ALA A 91 -1.98 0.39 -6.06
CA ALA A 91 -3.14 1.15 -5.61
C ALA A 91 -3.98 0.38 -4.57
N LEU A 92 -4.18 -0.93 -4.78
CA LEU A 92 -4.89 -1.77 -3.81
C LEU A 92 -4.12 -1.91 -2.49
N VAL A 93 -2.80 -2.11 -2.54
CA VAL A 93 -1.97 -2.16 -1.33
C VAL A 93 -2.07 -0.84 -0.55
N LEU A 94 -1.96 0.31 -1.22
CA LEU A 94 -2.10 1.61 -0.56
C LEU A 94 -3.47 1.75 0.10
N ALA A 95 -4.56 1.43 -0.61
CA ALA A 95 -5.91 1.45 -0.05
C ALA A 95 -6.06 0.51 1.15
N TYR A 96 -5.50 -0.71 1.07
CA TYR A 96 -5.50 -1.68 2.17
C TYR A 96 -4.81 -1.11 3.42
N LEU A 97 -3.63 -0.50 3.27
CA LEU A 97 -2.92 0.14 4.39
C LEU A 97 -3.70 1.30 5.01
N MET A 98 -4.39 2.08 4.18
CA MET A 98 -5.22 3.19 4.66
C MET A 98 -6.46 2.69 5.43
N ILE A 99 -7.11 1.64 4.94
CA ILE A 99 -8.35 1.10 5.52
C ILE A 99 -8.06 0.28 6.78
N HIS A 100 -7.11 -0.66 6.72
CA HIS A 100 -6.89 -1.66 7.78
C HIS A 100 -5.77 -1.30 8.75
N HIS A 101 -4.80 -0.49 8.33
CA HIS A 101 -3.71 -0.03 9.20
C HIS A 101 -3.80 1.46 9.52
N HIS A 102 -4.92 2.10 9.16
CA HIS A 102 -5.24 3.49 9.46
C HIS A 102 -4.19 4.52 9.04
N LEU A 103 -3.33 4.18 8.06
CA LEU A 103 -2.35 5.13 7.54
C LEU A 103 -3.03 6.25 6.76
N SER A 104 -2.41 7.42 6.72
CA SER A 104 -2.72 8.43 5.70
C SER A 104 -2.18 7.98 4.36
N LEU A 105 -2.71 8.51 3.26
CA LEU A 105 -2.20 8.24 1.91
C LEU A 105 -0.69 8.48 1.81
N LEU A 106 -0.20 9.59 2.36
CA LEU A 106 1.22 9.92 2.36
C LEU A 106 2.05 8.86 3.11
N SER A 107 1.57 8.43 4.27
CA SER A 107 2.26 7.44 5.10
C SER A 107 2.26 6.06 4.44
N ALA A 108 1.15 5.68 3.80
CA ALA A 108 1.06 4.45 3.02
C ALA A 108 2.03 4.46 1.83
N VAL A 109 2.09 5.57 1.08
CA VAL A 109 3.01 5.76 -0.05
C VAL A 109 4.46 5.63 0.41
N HIS A 110 4.87 6.35 1.45
CA HIS A 110 6.23 6.24 1.97
C HIS A 110 6.56 4.84 2.49
N SER A 111 5.62 4.16 3.12
CA SER A 111 5.84 2.80 3.65
C SER A 111 6.11 1.81 2.53
N VAL A 112 5.32 1.86 1.46
CA VAL A 112 5.46 0.97 0.29
C VAL A 112 6.68 1.34 -0.55
N GLN A 113 6.90 2.63 -0.82
CA GLN A 113 8.01 3.11 -1.66
C GLN A 113 9.39 2.78 -1.11
N LYS A 114 9.55 2.75 0.22
CA LYS A 114 10.81 2.35 0.87
C LYS A 114 11.23 0.92 0.50
N LYS A 115 10.28 0.08 0.08
CA LYS A 115 10.48 -1.34 -0.18
C LYS A 115 10.37 -1.66 -1.66
N ARG A 116 9.46 -0.98 -2.37
CA ARG A 116 9.21 -1.23 -3.79
C ARG A 116 8.84 0.04 -4.52
N TRP A 117 9.44 0.21 -5.69
CA TRP A 117 9.04 1.26 -6.60
C TRP A 117 7.62 1.05 -7.09
N ILE A 118 6.75 2.03 -6.83
CA ILE A 118 5.36 2.03 -7.23
C ILE A 118 5.02 3.34 -7.95
N PHE A 119 4.06 3.27 -8.86
CA PHE A 119 3.55 4.41 -9.60
C PHE A 119 2.11 4.13 -10.08
N PRO A 120 1.10 4.24 -9.19
CA PRO A 120 -0.30 4.19 -9.61
C PRO A 120 -0.59 5.27 -10.66
N ASN A 121 -1.47 4.99 -11.63
CA ASN A 121 -1.83 5.98 -12.63
C ASN A 121 -2.63 7.14 -12.01
N ARG A 122 -2.72 8.28 -12.69
CA ARG A 122 -3.42 9.48 -12.20
C ARG A 122 -4.86 9.21 -11.74
N GLY A 123 -5.56 8.30 -12.40
CA GLY A 123 -6.92 7.89 -12.01
C GLY A 123 -6.95 7.20 -10.65
N PHE A 124 -6.04 6.25 -10.40
CA PHE A 124 -5.89 5.63 -9.08
C PHE A 124 -5.40 6.60 -8.02
N LEU A 125 -4.46 7.50 -8.34
CA LEU A 125 -4.00 8.53 -7.41
C LEU A 125 -5.16 9.43 -6.97
N ARG A 126 -6.03 9.86 -7.89
CA ARG A 126 -7.24 10.61 -7.55
C ARG A 126 -8.19 9.80 -6.66
N GLN A 127 -8.44 8.53 -6.99
CA GLN A 127 -9.28 7.66 -6.16
C GLN A 127 -8.72 7.48 -4.74
N LEU A 128 -7.40 7.34 -4.61
CA LEU A 128 -6.72 7.24 -3.33
C LEU A 128 -6.80 8.54 -2.53
N ILE A 129 -6.68 9.70 -3.18
CA ILE A 129 -6.90 11.02 -2.54
C ILE A 129 -8.32 11.12 -2.00
N THR A 130 -9.32 10.76 -2.81
CA THR A 130 -10.73 10.76 -2.38
C THR A 130 -10.97 9.79 -1.22
N LEU A 131 -10.33 8.61 -1.25
CA LEU A 131 -10.41 7.65 -0.14
C LEU A 131 -9.79 8.22 1.14
N ASP A 132 -8.63 8.89 1.06
CA ASP A 132 -7.96 9.48 2.20
C ASP A 132 -8.83 10.55 2.87
N GLN A 133 -9.43 11.44 2.08
CA GLN A 133 -10.37 12.46 2.57
C GLN A 133 -11.55 11.83 3.29
N LYS A 134 -12.20 10.84 2.66
CA LYS A 134 -13.33 10.13 3.25
C LYS A 134 -12.95 9.43 4.57
N LEU A 135 -11.81 8.75 4.62
CA LEU A 135 -11.34 8.08 5.83
C LEU A 135 -10.97 9.09 6.93
N GLN A 136 -10.42 10.25 6.59
CA GLN A 136 -10.18 11.32 7.56
C GLN A 136 -11.49 11.86 8.15
N GLU A 137 -12.52 12.07 7.32
CA GLU A 137 -13.85 12.48 7.78
C GLU A 137 -14.53 11.42 8.65
N GLU A 138 -14.43 10.13 8.29
CA GLU A 138 -14.96 9.01 9.09
C GLU A 138 -14.25 8.90 10.45
N ARG A 139 -12.92 9.05 10.48
CA ARG A 139 -12.14 9.05 11.73
C ARG A 139 -12.47 10.26 12.60
N ALA A 140 -12.63 11.44 12.00
CA ALA A 140 -13.03 12.65 12.72
C ALA A 140 -14.42 12.48 13.35
N ARG A 141 -15.37 11.87 12.63
CA ARG A 141 -16.71 11.55 13.17
C ARG A 141 -16.68 10.50 14.28
N GLY A 142 -15.81 9.49 14.18
CA GLY A 142 -15.64 8.48 15.21
C GLY A 142 -14.99 8.99 16.51
N LEU A 143 -14.30 10.14 16.46
CA LEU A 143 -13.70 10.81 17.63
C LEU A 143 -14.67 11.79 18.31
N THR A 144 -15.84 12.07 17.72
CA THR A 144 -16.82 13.04 18.21
C THR A 144 -18.07 12.43 18.83
N GLU A 145 -18.22 11.10 18.84
CA GLU A 145 -19.32 10.44 19.56
C GLU A 145 -18.90 10.19 21.03
N PRO A 146 -19.66 10.71 22.01
CA PRO A 146 -19.33 10.65 23.44
C PRO A 146 -19.46 9.25 24.07
#